data_AF-A0A970TSV9-F1
#
_entry.id   AF-A0A970TSV9-F1
#
_cell.length_a   1.000
_cell.length_b   1.000
_cell.length_c   1.000
_cell.angle_alpha   90.00
_cell.angle_beta   90.00
_cell.angle_gamma   90.00
#
_symmetry.space_group_name_H-M   'P 1'
#
loop_
_entity.id
_entity.type
_entity.pdbx_description
1 polymer ?
#
loop_
_entity_poly.entity_id
_entity_poly.type
_entity_poly.pdbx_seq_one_letter_code
_entity_poly.pdbx_strand_id
1 'polypeptide(L)'
;MRAAQAAVPGGVVISVERETRQGKTVWEVVVHGSDKRGVELDIDAQTGDILKRKPETLSAYERDAVLSVGISTAITKALSMTPGTVHEAELERLKDGRLVWEIEIITSGGRQAEVYIDVATGDVVG
;
A
#
# COMPACT_ATOMS: atom_id res chain seq x y z
N MET A 1 -8.75 2.70 1.95
CA MET A 1 -8.92 1.23 1.95
C MET A 1 -10.35 0.76 1.66
N ARG A 2 -11.40 1.30 2.32
CA ARG A 2 -12.79 0.81 2.14
C ARG A 2 -13.30 0.85 0.69
N ALA A 3 -13.03 1.92 -0.05
CA ALA A 3 -13.42 2.04 -1.47
C ALA A 3 -12.78 0.95 -2.34
N ALA A 4 -11.48 0.71 -2.18
CA ALA A 4 -10.76 -0.33 -2.91
C ALA A 4 -11.29 -1.74 -2.62
N GLN A 5 -11.57 -2.06 -1.35
CA GLN A 5 -12.14 -3.35 -0.95
C GLN A 5 -13.56 -3.56 -1.48
N ALA A 6 -14.36 -2.49 -1.59
CA ALA A 6 -15.69 -2.57 -2.20
C ALA A 6 -15.61 -2.77 -3.72
N ALA A 7 -14.62 -2.16 -4.39
CA ALA A 7 -14.40 -2.27 -5.82
C ALA A 7 -13.90 -3.66 -6.26
N VAL A 8 -13.14 -4.32 -5.39
CA VAL A 8 -12.57 -5.65 -5.59
C VAL A 8 -12.91 -6.52 -4.38
N PRO A 9 -14.15 -7.06 -4.29
CA PRO A 9 -14.58 -7.87 -3.16
C PRO A 9 -13.67 -9.08 -2.94
N GLY A 10 -13.18 -9.25 -1.71
CA GLY A 10 -12.25 -10.31 -1.34
C GLY A 10 -10.80 -10.08 -1.81
N GLY A 11 -10.50 -8.93 -2.42
CA GLY A 11 -9.15 -8.54 -2.78
C GLY A 11 -8.34 -8.01 -1.59
N VAL A 12 -7.02 -8.10 -1.70
CA VAL A 12 -6.05 -7.62 -0.71
C VAL A 12 -5.32 -6.42 -1.29
N VAL A 13 -5.30 -5.30 -0.57
CA VAL A 13 -4.51 -4.13 -0.97
C VAL A 13 -3.04 -4.41 -0.73
N ILE A 14 -2.21 -4.21 -1.76
CA ILE A 14 -0.77 -4.49 -1.73
C ILE A 14 0.09 -3.27 -2.07
N SER A 15 -0.50 -2.21 -2.63
CA SER A 15 0.16 -0.90 -2.71
C SER A 15 -0.87 0.23 -2.54
N VAL A 16 -0.45 1.32 -1.91
CA VAL A 16 -1.16 2.59 -1.81
C VAL A 16 -0.14 3.71 -1.96
N GLU A 17 -0.23 4.49 -3.04
CA GLU A 17 0.65 5.62 -3.31
C GLU A 17 -0.16 6.93 -3.40
N ARG A 18 0.34 7.99 -2.76
CA ARG A 18 -0.25 9.32 -2.78
C ARG A 18 0.30 10.12 -3.94
N GLU A 19 -0.54 10.39 -4.91
CA GLU A 19 -0.20 11.24 -6.04
C GLU A 19 -0.86 12.62 -5.99
N THR A 20 -0.28 13.57 -6.73
CA THR A 20 -0.91 14.86 -7.05
C THR A 20 -1.16 14.95 -8.55
N ARG A 21 -2.42 14.90 -8.95
CA ARG A 21 -2.85 15.04 -10.35
C ARG A 21 -3.67 16.32 -10.51
N GLN A 22 -3.16 17.28 -11.29
CA GLN A 22 -3.82 18.56 -11.56
C GLN A 22 -4.25 19.33 -10.29
N GLY A 23 -3.41 19.30 -9.25
CA GLY A 23 -3.69 19.99 -7.97
C GLY A 23 -4.67 19.27 -7.04
N LYS A 24 -5.13 18.06 -7.41
CA LYS A 24 -5.91 17.17 -6.53
C LYS A 24 -5.06 16.03 -6.03
N THR A 25 -5.28 15.63 -4.79
CA THR A 25 -4.67 14.42 -4.23
C THR A 25 -5.47 13.20 -4.66
N VAL A 26 -4.78 12.22 -5.23
CA VAL A 26 -5.33 10.94 -5.67
C VAL A 26 -4.52 9.84 -5.00
N TRP A 27 -5.19 8.78 -4.58
CA TRP A 27 -4.54 7.54 -4.19
C TRP A 27 -4.52 6.60 -5.38
N GLU A 28 -3.33 6.17 -5.80
CA GLU A 28 -3.18 4.99 -6.65
C GLU A 28 -3.14 3.77 -5.72
N VAL A 29 -4.01 2.79 -5.94
CA VAL A 29 -4.16 1.63 -5.07
C VAL A 29 -4.14 0.36 -5.90
N VAL A 30 -3.16 -0.50 -5.66
CA VAL A 30 -3.10 -1.83 -6.26
C VAL A 30 -3.75 -2.86 -5.33
N VAL A 31 -4.74 -3.57 -5.86
CA VAL A 31 -5.44 -4.65 -5.19
C VAL A 31 -5.12 -5.97 -5.88
N HIS A 32 -4.58 -6.91 -5.11
CA HIS A 32 -4.48 -8.31 -5.49
C HIS A 32 -5.86 -8.97 -5.40
N GLY A 33 -6.41 -9.37 -6.53
CA GLY A 33 -7.68 -10.08 -6.62
C GLY A 33 -7.56 -11.56 -6.29
N SER A 34 -8.64 -12.16 -5.80
CA SER A 34 -8.71 -13.61 -5.48
C SER A 34 -8.43 -14.54 -6.66
N ASP A 35 -8.46 -14.01 -7.89
CA ASP A 35 -8.10 -14.68 -9.13
C ASP A 35 -6.60 -14.53 -9.51
N LYS A 36 -5.77 -14.05 -8.57
CA LYS A 36 -4.34 -13.75 -8.73
C LYS A 36 -4.01 -12.65 -9.75
N ARG A 37 -4.99 -11.82 -10.15
CA ARG A 37 -4.76 -10.65 -11.00
C ARG A 37 -4.71 -9.38 -10.17
N GLY A 38 -3.95 -8.39 -10.63
CA GLY A 38 -3.94 -7.07 -10.05
C GLY A 38 -5.03 -6.18 -10.63
N VAL A 39 -5.55 -5.28 -9.81
CA VAL A 39 -6.37 -4.15 -10.25
C VAL A 39 -5.81 -2.89 -9.61
N GLU A 40 -5.42 -1.92 -10.43
CA GLU A 40 -5.10 -0.58 -9.97
C GLU A 40 -6.36 0.28 -9.99
N LEU A 41 -6.53 1.08 -8.93
CA LEU A 41 -7.59 2.03 -8.74
C LEU A 41 -7.00 3.41 -8.46
N ASP A 42 -7.40 4.42 -9.23
CA ASP A 42 -7.23 5.81 -8.83
C ASP A 42 -8.43 6.21 -7.99
N ILE A 43 -8.20 6.71 -6.78
CA ILE A 43 -9.25 7.08 -5.82
C ILE A 43 -9.05 8.53 -5.40
N ASP A 44 -10.09 9.36 -5.53
CA ASP A 44 -10.06 10.73 -5.00
C ASP A 44 -9.85 10.68 -3.48
N ALA A 45 -8.80 11.35 -3.01
CA ALA A 45 -8.41 11.25 -1.60
C ALA A 45 -9.38 11.94 -0.64
N GLN A 46 -10.24 12.85 -1.13
CA GLN A 46 -11.21 13.57 -0.32
C GLN A 46 -12.57 12.88 -0.30
N THR A 47 -13.04 12.42 -1.46
CA THR A 47 -14.39 11.84 -1.60
C THR A 47 -14.41 10.32 -1.50
N GLY A 48 -13.29 9.67 -1.83
CA GLY A 48 -13.23 8.21 -1.98
C GLY A 48 -13.81 7.68 -3.28
N ASP A 49 -14.14 8.56 -4.23
CA ASP A 49 -14.64 8.18 -5.55
C ASP A 49 -13.55 7.48 -6.36
N ILE A 50 -13.92 6.40 -7.05
CA ILE A 50 -13.01 5.72 -7.98
C ILE A 50 -13.00 6.48 -9.29
N LEU A 51 -11.88 7.12 -9.59
CA LEU A 51 -11.66 7.92 -10.79
C LEU A 51 -11.24 7.07 -11.99
N LYS A 52 -10.52 5.97 -11.72
CA LYS A 52 -10.02 5.05 -12.74
C LYS A 52 -9.94 3.64 -12.16
N ARG A 53 -10.09 2.66 -13.05
CA ARG A 53 -9.83 1.25 -12.78
C ARG A 53 -9.14 0.64 -13.98
N LYS A 54 -8.00 -0.03 -13.78
CA LYS A 54 -7.29 -0.75 -14.84
C LYS A 54 -6.73 -2.09 -14.32
N PRO A 55 -6.58 -3.11 -15.18
CA PRO A 55 -5.83 -4.31 -14.81
C PRO A 55 -4.37 -3.95 -14.50
N GLU A 56 -3.79 -4.62 -13.51
CA GLU A 56 -2.39 -4.47 -13.11
C GLU A 56 -1.65 -5.81 -13.16
N THR A 57 -0.41 -5.79 -13.66
CA THR A 57 0.40 -7.00 -13.79
C THR A 57 1.28 -7.16 -12.56
N LEU A 58 0.79 -7.96 -11.63
CA LEU A 58 1.55 -8.28 -10.42
C LEU A 58 2.81 -9.07 -10.75
N SER A 59 3.90 -8.79 -10.03
CA SER A 59 5.11 -9.62 -10.01
C SER A 59 4.82 -11.02 -9.46
N ALA A 60 5.78 -11.94 -9.59
CA ALA A 60 5.62 -13.29 -9.06
C ALA A 60 5.47 -13.32 -7.53
N TYR A 61 6.22 -12.48 -6.81
CA TYR A 61 6.15 -12.49 -5.35
C TYR A 61 4.86 -11.85 -4.84
N GLU A 62 4.35 -10.80 -5.48
CA GLU A 62 3.05 -10.21 -5.11
C GLU A 62 1.92 -11.22 -5.33
N ARG A 63 1.93 -11.94 -6.46
CA ARG A 63 0.88 -12.93 -6.77
C ARG A 63 0.80 -14.07 -5.77
N ASP A 64 1.94 -14.52 -5.25
CA ASP A 64 2.05 -15.71 -4.41
C ASP A 64 2.31 -15.39 -2.92
N ALA A 65 2.32 -14.11 -2.54
CA ALA A 65 2.54 -13.67 -1.17
C ALA A 65 1.46 -14.21 -0.21
N VAL A 66 1.90 -14.60 0.99
CA VAL A 66 1.02 -14.90 2.12
C VAL A 66 1.16 -13.78 3.13
N LEU A 67 0.13 -12.95 3.24
CA LEU A 67 0.14 -11.72 4.04
C LEU A 67 -0.62 -11.96 5.35
N SER A 68 0.11 -12.21 6.44
CA SER A 68 -0.50 -12.36 7.76
C SER A 68 -0.82 -11.00 8.39
N VAL A 69 0.03 -10.01 8.11
CA VAL A 69 -0.18 -8.61 8.47
C VAL A 69 -0.63 -7.86 7.23
N GLY A 70 -1.80 -7.23 7.29
CA GLY A 70 -2.30 -6.39 6.22
C GLY A 70 -1.69 -4.99 6.25
N ILE A 71 -1.58 -4.37 5.08
CA ILE A 71 -1.03 -3.02 4.88
C ILE A 71 -1.60 -1.93 5.80
N SER A 72 -2.90 -1.96 6.14
CA SER A 72 -3.47 -0.97 7.08
C SER A 72 -2.90 -1.08 8.50
N THR A 73 -2.58 -2.30 8.93
CA THR A 73 -1.94 -2.56 10.23
C THR A 73 -0.50 -2.09 10.20
N ALA A 74 0.22 -2.37 9.10
CA ALA A 74 1.58 -1.90 8.89
C ALA A 74 1.67 -0.36 8.89
N ILE A 75 0.81 0.32 8.12
CA ILE A 75 0.71 1.80 8.11
C ILE A 75 0.48 2.34 9.53
N THR A 76 -0.46 1.75 10.28
CA THR A 76 -0.76 2.20 11.65
C THR A 76 0.46 2.06 12.56
N LYS A 77 1.18 0.93 12.47
CA LYS A 77 2.41 0.70 13.23
C LYS A 77 3.51 1.69 12.83
N ALA A 78 3.75 1.89 11.53
CA ALA A 78 4.76 2.83 11.04
C ALA A 78 4.49 4.27 11.53
N LEU A 79 3.24 4.74 11.41
CA LEU A 79 2.84 6.08 11.88
C LEU A 79 2.98 6.27 13.40
N SER A 80 2.88 5.20 14.18
CA SER A 80 3.07 5.27 15.64
C SER A 80 4.54 5.52 16.03
N MET A 81 5.48 5.13 15.19
CA MET A 81 6.92 5.33 15.40
C MET A 81 7.42 6.60 14.72
N THR A 82 6.87 6.89 13.54
CA THR A 82 7.26 7.99 12.68
C THR A 82 6.02 8.84 12.36
N PRO A 83 5.68 9.83 13.21
CA PRO A 83 4.56 10.72 12.94
C PRO A 83 4.77 11.52 11.65
N GLY A 84 3.76 11.52 10.79
CA GLY A 84 3.82 12.21 9.51
C GLY A 84 2.62 11.87 8.63
N THR A 85 2.79 12.08 7.33
CA THR A 85 1.80 11.66 6.33
C THR A 85 2.38 10.54 5.48
N VAL A 86 1.64 9.45 5.33
CA VAL A 86 2.02 8.38 4.40
C VAL A 86 2.04 8.94 2.99
N HIS A 87 3.18 8.79 2.33
CA HIS A 87 3.31 9.01 0.89
C HIS A 87 3.01 7.73 0.14
N GLU A 88 3.60 6.62 0.58
CA GLU A 88 3.47 5.32 -0.04
C GLU A 88 3.47 4.21 1.01
N ALA A 89 2.77 3.12 0.69
CA ALA A 89 2.88 1.86 1.40
C ALA A 89 2.77 0.73 0.38
N GLU A 90 3.77 -0.13 0.27
CA GLU A 90 3.80 -1.19 -0.74
C GLU A 90 4.39 -2.52 -0.24
N LEU A 91 3.99 -3.61 -0.87
CA LEU A 91 4.55 -4.93 -0.66
C LEU A 91 5.88 -5.04 -1.42
N GLU A 92 6.98 -5.09 -0.68
CA GLU A 92 8.33 -5.15 -1.23
C GLU A 92 9.01 -6.47 -0.90
N ARG A 93 9.89 -6.92 -1.80
CA ARG A 93 10.77 -8.08 -1.55
C ARG A 93 12.22 -7.63 -1.37
N LEU A 94 12.70 -7.73 -0.14
CA LEU A 94 14.08 -7.42 0.20
C LEU A 94 15.07 -8.36 -0.51
N LYS A 95 16.34 -7.93 -0.57
CA LYS A 95 17.44 -8.68 -1.22
C LYS A 95 17.67 -10.07 -0.61
N ASP A 96 17.37 -10.25 0.68
CA ASP A 96 17.45 -11.55 1.37
C ASP A 96 16.24 -12.46 1.07
N GLY A 97 15.28 -11.98 0.28
CA GLY A 97 14.07 -12.68 -0.12
C GLY A 97 12.88 -12.49 0.81
N ARG A 98 13.03 -11.78 1.93
CA ARG A 98 11.95 -11.49 2.87
C ARG A 98 10.93 -10.53 2.26
N LEU A 99 9.66 -10.76 2.54
CA LEU A 99 8.58 -9.85 2.18
C LEU A 99 8.31 -8.86 3.32
N VAL A 100 8.20 -7.59 2.98
CA VAL A 100 7.93 -6.50 3.91
C VAL A 100 6.88 -5.57 3.34
N TRP A 101 6.18 -4.85 4.23
CA TRP A 101 5.54 -3.60 3.88
C TRP A 101 6.58 -2.49 4.00
N GLU A 102 6.94 -1.85 2.90
CA GLU A 102 7.68 -0.59 2.91
C GLU A 102 6.69 0.56 3.07
N ILE A 103 6.87 1.40 4.10
CA ILE A 103 6.00 2.54 4.36
C ILE A 103 6.84 3.82 4.30
N GLU A 104 6.59 4.63 3.27
CA GLU A 104 7.19 5.96 3.14
C GLU A 104 6.33 7.02 3.84
N ILE A 105 6.96 7.77 4.73
CA ILE A 105 6.30 8.81 5.54
C ILE A 105 7.01 10.14 5.35
N ILE A 106 6.26 11.15 4.93
CA ILE A 106 6.71 12.54 4.95
C ILE A 106 6.48 13.10 6.36
N THR A 107 7.57 13.32 7.09
CA THR A 107 7.57 13.91 8.43
C THR A 107 7.13 15.38 8.40
N SER A 108 6.80 15.95 9.56
CA SER A 108 6.44 17.38 9.68
C SER A 108 7.54 18.34 9.21
N GLY A 109 8.81 17.90 9.24
CA GLY A 109 9.95 18.63 8.71
C GLY A 109 10.14 18.51 7.20
N GLY A 110 9.23 17.83 6.48
CA GLY A 110 9.30 17.62 5.03
C GLY A 110 10.30 16.54 4.59
N ARG A 111 10.89 15.80 5.53
CA ARG A 111 11.81 14.69 5.22
C ARG A 111 11.02 13.39 5.02
N GLN A 112 11.41 12.60 4.03
CA GLN A 112 10.98 11.21 3.87
C GLN A 112 11.67 10.31 4.89
N ALA A 113 10.92 9.35 5.41
CA ALA A 113 11.38 8.28 6.26
C ALA A 113 10.69 6.99 5.84
N GLU A 114 11.47 5.92 5.66
CA GLU A 114 10.97 4.58 5.35
C GLU A 114 10.90 3.73 6.61
N VAL A 115 9.86 2.92 6.71
CA VAL A 115 9.71 1.89 7.74
C VAL A 115 9.37 0.59 7.05
N TYR A 116 10.18 -0.45 7.25
CA TYR A 116 9.87 -1.79 6.74
C TYR A 116 9.27 -2.65 7.84
N ILE A 117 8.16 -3.31 7.52
CA ILE A 117 7.42 -4.16 8.46
C ILE A 117 7.27 -5.55 7.86
N ASP A 118 7.78 -6.56 8.55
CA ASP A 118 7.68 -7.96 8.13
C ASP A 118 6.20 -8.38 7.97
N VAL A 119 5.86 -8.93 6.80
CA VAL A 119 4.44 -9.24 6.47
C VAL A 119 3.88 -10.44 7.24
N ALA A 120 4.74 -11.25 7.86
CA ALA A 120 4.34 -12.46 8.59
C ALA A 120 4.14 -12.16 10.08
N THR A 121 5.05 -11.40 10.67
CA THR A 121 5.12 -11.12 12.12
C THR A 121 4.60 -9.73 12.48
N GLY A 122 4.67 -8.79 11.55
CA GLY A 122 4.42 -7.38 11.81
C GLY A 122 5.58 -6.68 12.51
N ASP A 123 6.72 -7.34 12.70
CA ASP A 123 7.89 -6.72 13.31
C ASP A 123 8.53 -5.70 12.37
N VAL A 124 9.09 -4.65 12.95
CA VAL A 124 9.87 -3.67 12.18
C VAL A 124 11.20 -4.33 11.87
N VAL A 125 11.60 -4.27 10.61
CA VAL A 125 12.85 -4.83 10.13
C VAL A 125 13.65 -3.71 9.47
N GLY A 126 14.93 -3.58 9.81
CA GLY A 126 15.75 -2.44 9.42
C GLY A 126 16.87 -2.19 10.41
#